data_AF-A0A7S0WLC7-F1
#
_entry.id   AF-A0A7S0WLC7-F1
#
_cell.length_a   1.000
_cell.length_b   1.000
_cell.length_c   1.000
_cell.angle_alpha   90.00
_cell.angle_beta   90.00
_cell.angle_gamma   90.00
#
_symmetry.space_group_name_H-M   'P 1'
#
loop_
_entity.id
_entity.type
_entity.pdbx_description
1 polymer ?
#
loop_
_entity_poly.entity_id
_entity_poly.type
_entity_poly.pdbx_seq_one_letter_code
_entity_poly.pdbx_strand_id
1 'polypeptide(L)'
;MDSVQAPQMHDLECIACDKGGNIYGVTTTNSSSSASIAVYEAGHDVLTLGQIHSSSRVSEVVEPKVSTLIHTNPPLAFSVQGSSASDSGKYLAVYGYDGEEDRSVIVIVDLSGSGALAASSNGQGIRSKQCTAHEVDYQLFASRPGLIIQQVSWHPHSPAHLVVLTSDSRLRLYNLADLTVAEQTFHLQLGRSGGVAAATAGYGLSSAM
;
A
#
# COMPACT_ATOMS: atom_id res chain seq x y z
N MET A 1 23.77 -11.08 -20.07
CA MET A 1 22.90 -11.02 -18.88
C MET A 1 23.22 -9.71 -18.23
N ASP A 2 22.33 -8.73 -18.39
CA ASP A 2 22.56 -7.39 -17.87
C ASP A 2 22.54 -7.46 -16.33
N SER A 3 23.51 -6.80 -15.71
CA SER A 3 23.57 -6.70 -14.26
C SER A 3 22.34 -5.94 -13.79
N VAL A 4 21.44 -6.61 -13.06
CA VAL A 4 20.27 -5.95 -12.46
C VAL A 4 20.77 -4.95 -11.44
N GLN A 5 20.69 -3.66 -11.77
CA GLN A 5 21.03 -2.58 -10.84
C GLN A 5 19.88 -2.43 -9.84
N ALA A 6 20.19 -2.49 -8.54
CA ALA A 6 19.20 -2.20 -7.51
C ALA A 6 18.74 -0.74 -7.62
N PRO A 7 17.42 -0.49 -7.49
CA PRO A 7 16.92 0.88 -7.43
C PRO A 7 17.45 1.58 -6.18
N GLN A 8 17.83 2.84 -6.35
CA GLN A 8 18.27 3.67 -5.24
C GLN A 8 17.04 4.18 -4.48
N MET A 9 17.23 4.56 -3.22
CA MET A 9 16.10 5.04 -2.38
C MET A 9 15.45 6.31 -2.96
N HIS A 10 16.19 7.14 -3.69
CA HIS A 10 15.67 8.32 -4.37
C HIS A 10 14.88 8.03 -5.65
N ASP A 11 14.93 6.79 -6.15
CA ASP A 11 14.17 6.32 -7.31
C ASP A 11 12.81 5.72 -6.91
N LEU A 12 12.50 5.69 -5.60
CA LEU A 12 11.27 5.10 -5.09
C LEU A 12 10.10 6.07 -5.22
N GLU A 13 9.00 5.60 -5.79
CA GLU A 13 7.75 6.36 -5.91
C GLU A 13 6.96 6.33 -4.61
N CYS A 14 6.97 5.18 -3.92
CA CYS A 14 6.36 5.05 -2.62
C CYS A 14 7.06 3.99 -1.76
N ILE A 15 6.81 4.08 -0.44
CA ILE A 15 7.33 3.15 0.55
C ILE A 15 6.21 2.63 1.44
N ALA A 16 6.35 1.39 1.90
CA ALA A 16 5.52 0.81 2.95
C ALA A 16 6.39 0.00 3.91
N CYS A 17 5.91 -0.23 5.13
CA CYS A 17 6.59 -1.08 6.10
C CYS A 17 5.62 -2.04 6.78
N ASP A 18 6.11 -3.22 7.15
CA ASP A 18 5.38 -4.18 7.97
C ASP A 18 5.80 -4.11 9.44
N LYS A 19 5.13 -4.89 10.32
CA LYS A 19 5.49 -4.96 11.75
C LYS A 19 6.83 -5.65 12.01
N GLY A 20 7.36 -6.39 11.04
CA GLY A 20 8.68 -7.01 11.11
C GLY A 20 9.83 -6.02 10.85
N GLY A 21 9.52 -4.80 10.42
CA GLY A 21 10.51 -3.79 10.08
C GLY A 21 11.09 -3.96 8.67
N ASN A 22 10.44 -4.76 7.81
CA ASN A 22 10.79 -4.77 6.39
C ASN A 22 10.23 -3.50 5.75
N ILE A 23 11.03 -2.87 4.90
CA ILE A 23 10.63 -1.71 4.10
C ILE A 23 10.49 -2.16 2.65
N TYR A 24 9.34 -1.89 2.07
CA TYR A 24 9.01 -2.17 0.68
C TYR A 24 9.03 -0.86 -0.09
N GLY A 25 9.98 -0.69 -0.99
CA GLY A 25 10.03 0.40 -1.95
C GLY A 25 9.44 -0.04 -3.28
N VAL A 26 8.57 0.79 -3.87
CA VAL A 26 8.05 0.56 -5.23
C VAL A 26 8.66 1.59 -6.16
N THR A 27 9.13 1.15 -7.32
CA THR A 27 9.73 2.00 -8.34
C THR A 27 9.24 1.58 -9.71
N THR A 28 8.95 2.54 -10.58
CA THR A 28 8.68 2.27 -11.99
C THR A 28 9.97 2.34 -12.79
N THR A 29 10.21 1.34 -13.64
CA THR A 29 11.35 1.37 -14.53
C THR A 29 10.95 2.10 -15.81
N ASN A 30 11.65 3.20 -16.12
CA ASN A 30 11.40 4.04 -17.29
C ASN A 30 11.41 3.27 -18.62
N SER A 31 12.04 2.09 -18.68
CA SER A 31 12.21 1.30 -19.89
C SER A 31 11.04 0.36 -20.21
N SER A 32 10.17 0.03 -19.25
CA SER A 32 9.19 -1.05 -19.43
C SER A 32 7.75 -0.71 -19.00
N SER A 33 7.49 0.49 -18.48
CA SER A 33 6.22 0.85 -17.81
C SER A 33 5.77 -0.12 -16.72
N SER A 34 6.62 -1.11 -16.37
CA SER A 34 6.37 -2.05 -15.29
C SER A 34 7.02 -1.51 -14.02
N ALA A 35 6.23 -1.42 -12.96
CA ALA A 35 6.74 -1.24 -11.63
C ALA A 35 7.45 -2.52 -11.15
N SER A 36 8.49 -2.32 -10.35
CA SER A 36 9.23 -3.34 -9.63
C SER A 36 9.21 -2.99 -8.15
N ILE A 37 9.26 -4.01 -7.29
CA ILE A 37 9.21 -3.82 -5.85
C ILE A 37 10.57 -4.22 -5.28
N ALA A 38 11.24 -3.31 -4.61
CA ALA A 38 12.47 -3.57 -3.88
C ALA A 38 12.19 -3.72 -2.38
N VAL A 39 12.76 -4.74 -1.76
CA VAL A 39 12.69 -4.96 -0.31
C VAL A 39 14.02 -4.55 0.31
N TYR A 40 13.92 -3.68 1.30
CA TYR A 40 15.00 -3.20 2.13
C TYR A 40 14.82 -3.80 3.53
N GLU A 41 15.84 -4.51 4.01
CA GLU A 41 15.85 -5.05 5.37
C GLU A 41 16.40 -3.98 6.33
N ALA A 42 15.51 -3.13 6.87
CA ALA A 42 15.93 -2.10 7.82
C ALA A 42 16.17 -2.65 9.24
N GLY A 43 15.56 -3.78 9.58
CA GLY A 43 15.56 -4.35 10.93
C GLY A 43 16.95 -4.69 11.47
N HIS A 44 17.88 -5.14 10.62
CA HIS A 44 19.21 -5.53 11.09
C HIS A 44 20.13 -4.33 11.39
N ASP A 45 20.00 -3.25 10.60
CA ASP A 45 20.90 -2.09 10.70
C ASP A 45 20.44 -1.10 11.79
N VAL A 46 19.12 -0.89 11.91
CA VAL A 46 18.56 0.04 12.91
C VAL A 46 18.72 -0.50 14.34
N LEU A 47 18.56 -1.82 14.55
CA LEU A 47 18.75 -2.43 15.88
C LEU A 47 20.22 -2.43 16.33
N THR A 48 21.16 -2.49 15.38
CA THR A 48 22.60 -2.44 15.69
C THR A 48 23.01 -1.05 16.18
N LEU A 49 22.38 0.02 15.67
CA LEU A 49 22.65 1.41 16.10
C LEU A 49 22.12 1.71 17.51
N GLY A 50 21.01 1.09 17.92
CA GLY A 50 20.37 1.31 19.23
C GLY A 50 21.19 0.80 20.43
N GLN A 51 22.13 -0.12 20.23
CA GLN A 51 22.94 -0.68 21.32
C GLN A 51 24.23 0.09 21.62
N ILE A 52 24.64 1.04 20.77
CA ILE A 52 26.02 1.57 20.83
C ILE A 52 26.14 2.96 21.49
N HIS A 53 25.09 3.79 21.60
CA HIS A 53 25.33 5.19 22.01
C HIS A 53 24.30 5.81 22.98
N SER A 54 24.69 5.89 24.25
CA SER A 54 24.29 6.93 25.22
C SER A 54 25.12 8.22 25.07
N SER A 55 25.83 8.38 23.95
CA SER A 55 26.68 9.54 23.64
C SER A 55 26.17 10.24 22.38
N SER A 56 25.99 11.55 22.49
CA SER A 56 25.26 12.49 21.63
C SER A 56 25.85 12.74 20.24
N ARG A 57 26.27 11.70 19.52
CA ARG A 57 26.66 11.82 18.11
C ARG A 57 25.56 11.29 17.20
N VAL A 58 25.11 12.16 16.30
CA VAL A 58 24.26 11.80 15.16
C VAL A 58 25.02 10.75 14.38
N SER A 59 24.63 9.49 14.51
CA SER A 59 25.19 8.40 13.70
C SER A 59 24.88 8.68 12.24
N GLU A 60 25.88 8.47 11.39
CA GLU A 60 25.75 8.50 9.94
C GLU A 60 24.63 7.54 9.51
N VAL A 61 23.66 8.05 8.75
CA VAL A 61 22.55 7.23 8.24
C VAL A 61 23.13 6.33 7.17
N VAL A 62 23.34 5.06 7.51
CA VAL A 62 23.75 4.04 6.55
C VAL A 62 22.59 3.85 5.56
N GLU A 63 22.87 3.98 4.27
CA GLU A 63 21.88 3.73 3.23
C GLU A 63 21.42 2.26 3.30
N PRO A 64 20.11 1.99 3.40
CA PRO A 64 19.61 0.64 3.53
C PRO A 64 19.90 -0.15 2.26
N LYS A 65 20.48 -1.35 2.41
CA LYS A 65 20.79 -2.21 1.28
C LYS A 65 19.55 -2.96 0.81
N VAL A 66 19.31 -2.96 -0.49
CA VAL A 66 18.28 -3.83 -1.12
C VAL A 66 18.66 -5.29 -0.89
N SER A 67 17.80 -6.04 -0.21
CA SER A 67 18.01 -7.47 0.02
C SER A 67 17.35 -8.32 -1.06
N THR A 68 16.17 -7.92 -1.52
CA THR A 68 15.35 -8.68 -2.46
C THR A 68 14.68 -7.77 -3.49
N LEU A 69 14.74 -8.14 -4.76
CA LEU A 69 13.95 -7.58 -5.84
C LEU A 69 12.77 -8.51 -6.13
N ILE A 70 11.56 -7.96 -6.14
CA ILE A 70 10.32 -8.68 -6.41
C ILE A 70 9.81 -8.31 -7.80
N HIS A 71 9.55 -9.34 -8.59
CA HIS A 71 8.85 -9.28 -9.87
C HIS A 71 7.45 -9.84 -9.70
N THR A 72 6.45 -9.14 -10.23
CA THR A 72 5.06 -9.58 -10.13
C THR A 72 4.61 -10.30 -11.40
N ASN A 73 3.67 -11.22 -11.26
CA ASN A 73 2.93 -11.81 -12.38
C ASN A 73 1.43 -11.72 -12.08
N PRO A 74 0.64 -10.93 -12.84
CA PRO A 74 1.08 -10.08 -13.96
C PRO A 74 1.99 -8.90 -13.53
N PRO A 75 2.74 -8.29 -14.47
CA PRO A 75 3.51 -7.08 -14.21
C PRO A 75 2.62 -5.89 -13.81
N LEU A 76 3.13 -4.99 -12.96
CA LEU A 76 2.43 -3.78 -12.53
C LEU A 76 2.55 -2.68 -13.60
N ALA A 77 1.63 -2.64 -14.57
CA ALA A 77 1.68 -1.72 -15.71
C ALA A 77 0.84 -0.44 -15.50
N PHE A 78 1.05 0.27 -14.39
CA PHE A 78 0.34 1.53 -14.08
C PHE A 78 1.23 2.49 -13.28
N SER A 79 0.87 3.77 -13.25
CA SER A 79 1.60 4.78 -12.47
C SER A 79 1.28 4.60 -10.98
N VAL A 80 2.29 4.23 -10.18
CA VAL A 80 2.09 3.97 -8.76
C VAL A 80 1.99 5.29 -8.00
N GLN A 81 0.98 5.40 -7.13
CA GLN A 81 0.74 6.56 -6.27
C GLN A 81 0.99 6.23 -4.80
N GLY A 82 0.86 4.96 -4.43
CA GLY A 82 1.12 4.55 -3.07
C GLY A 82 1.13 3.04 -2.87
N SER A 83 1.54 2.66 -1.67
CA SER A 83 1.59 1.26 -1.23
C SER A 83 1.24 1.13 0.24
N SER A 84 0.78 -0.04 0.65
CA SER A 84 0.51 -0.39 2.05
C SER A 84 0.86 -1.85 2.29
N ALA A 85 1.73 -2.13 3.26
CA ALA A 85 2.14 -3.49 3.59
C ALA A 85 1.26 -4.05 4.72
N SER A 86 0.90 -5.33 4.60
CA SER A 86 0.18 -6.02 5.67
C SER A 86 1.07 -6.15 6.90
N ASP A 87 0.47 -6.15 8.08
CA ASP A 87 1.18 -6.37 9.35
C ASP A 87 2.09 -7.61 9.35
N SER A 88 1.67 -8.66 8.63
CA SER A 88 2.38 -9.94 8.57
C SER A 88 3.53 -9.96 7.55
N GLY A 89 3.67 -8.93 6.71
CA GLY A 89 4.62 -8.91 5.59
C GLY A 89 4.28 -9.88 4.46
N LYS A 90 3.12 -10.55 4.50
CA LYS A 90 2.70 -11.53 3.48
C LYS A 90 2.09 -10.90 2.25
N TYR A 91 1.52 -9.70 2.39
CA TYR A 91 0.87 -8.99 1.31
C TYR A 91 1.33 -7.55 1.24
N LEU A 92 1.43 -7.04 0.02
CA LEU A 92 1.62 -5.62 -0.28
C LEU A 92 0.49 -5.16 -1.19
N ALA A 93 -0.27 -4.17 -0.74
CA ALA A 93 -1.20 -3.45 -1.60
C ALA A 93 -0.43 -2.34 -2.32
N VAL A 94 -0.51 -2.29 -3.64
CA VAL A 94 0.05 -1.23 -4.49
C VAL A 94 -1.11 -0.60 -5.25
N TYR A 95 -1.19 0.72 -5.27
CA TYR A 95 -2.29 1.42 -5.92
C TYR A 95 -1.83 2.64 -6.70
N GLY A 96 -2.62 3.01 -7.71
CA GLY A 96 -2.27 4.08 -8.61
C GLY A 96 -3.28 4.31 -9.72
N TYR A 97 -2.78 4.73 -10.88
CA TYR A 97 -3.59 5.10 -12.03
C TYR A 97 -3.07 4.44 -13.31
N ASP A 98 -3.97 3.77 -14.03
CA ASP A 98 -3.74 3.30 -15.38
C ASP A 98 -4.22 4.37 -16.36
N GLY A 99 -3.26 5.00 -17.05
CA GLY A 99 -3.54 6.04 -18.03
C GLY A 99 -4.04 5.53 -19.37
N GLU A 100 -3.84 4.25 -19.70
CA GLU A 100 -4.35 3.65 -20.93
C GLU A 100 -5.84 3.30 -20.78
N GLU A 101 -6.23 2.76 -19.62
CA GLU A 101 -7.62 2.41 -19.30
C GLU A 101 -8.39 3.54 -18.57
N ASP A 102 -7.77 4.69 -18.33
CA ASP A 102 -8.33 5.87 -17.66
C ASP A 102 -9.00 5.56 -16.31
N ARG A 103 -8.32 4.77 -15.47
CA ARG A 103 -8.90 4.26 -14.21
C ARG A 103 -7.89 4.12 -13.07
N SER A 104 -8.41 4.19 -11.85
CA SER A 104 -7.67 3.80 -10.66
C SER A 104 -7.47 2.28 -10.59
N VAL A 105 -6.31 1.84 -10.10
CA VAL A 105 -5.96 0.42 -9.98
C VAL A 105 -5.45 0.13 -8.58
N ILE A 106 -5.84 -1.02 -8.03
CA ILE A 106 -5.29 -1.59 -6.79
C ILE A 106 -4.87 -3.02 -7.08
N VAL A 107 -3.64 -3.36 -6.74
CA VAL A 107 -3.10 -4.71 -6.85
C VAL A 107 -2.62 -5.19 -5.49
N ILE A 108 -3.03 -6.39 -5.10
CA ILE A 108 -2.46 -7.15 -3.99
C ILE A 108 -1.35 -8.04 -4.53
N VAL A 109 -0.14 -7.83 -4.03
CA VAL A 109 1.01 -8.68 -4.29
C VAL A 109 1.15 -9.67 -3.15
N ASP A 110 1.06 -10.96 -3.46
CA ASP A 110 1.33 -12.04 -2.52
C ASP A 110 2.84 -12.25 -2.40
N LEU A 111 3.39 -11.75 -1.29
CA LEU A 111 4.80 -11.85 -0.93
C LEU A 111 5.16 -13.22 -0.34
N SER A 112 4.21 -14.13 -0.13
CA SER A 112 4.47 -15.48 0.35
C SER A 112 4.87 -16.45 -0.77
N GLY A 113 4.57 -16.12 -2.02
CA GLY A 113 4.80 -16.96 -3.21
C GLY A 113 6.21 -17.52 -3.34
N SER A 114 6.32 -18.76 -3.84
CA SER A 114 7.57 -19.52 -3.97
C SER A 114 8.17 -19.37 -5.38
N GLY A 115 9.39 -18.85 -5.45
CA GLY A 115 10.11 -18.72 -6.70
C GLY A 115 11.30 -17.81 -6.52
N ALA A 116 12.35 -18.32 -5.88
CA ALA A 116 13.66 -17.68 -5.99
C ALA A 116 14.05 -17.73 -7.48
N LEU A 117 14.02 -16.59 -8.16
CA LEU A 117 14.58 -16.47 -9.50
C LEU A 117 16.10 -16.56 -9.30
N ALA A 118 16.67 -17.70 -9.70
CA ALA A 118 18.09 -18.09 -9.63
C ALA A 118 18.99 -17.13 -8.81
N ALA A 119 19.36 -17.54 -7.60
CA ALA A 119 20.36 -16.83 -6.82
C ALA A 119 21.65 -16.68 -7.66
N SER A 120 22.11 -15.44 -7.86
CA SER A 120 23.44 -15.20 -8.41
C SER A 120 24.44 -15.92 -7.51
N SER A 121 25.15 -16.90 -8.06
CA SER A 121 25.94 -17.90 -7.32
C SER A 121 27.21 -17.35 -6.66
N ASN A 122 27.36 -16.02 -6.58
CA ASN A 122 28.51 -15.36 -5.99
C ASN A 122 28.03 -14.56 -4.77
N GLY A 123 28.37 -15.04 -3.57
CA GLY A 123 27.86 -14.57 -2.29
C GLY A 123 27.84 -13.05 -2.13
N GLN A 124 26.74 -12.53 -1.58
CA GLN A 124 26.34 -11.11 -1.41
C GLN A 124 25.51 -10.45 -2.54
N GLY A 125 24.91 -11.23 -3.44
CA GLY A 125 23.96 -10.73 -4.45
C GLY A 125 22.56 -10.40 -3.92
N ILE A 126 21.90 -9.42 -4.55
CA ILE A 126 20.46 -9.13 -4.37
C ILE A 126 19.66 -10.37 -4.76
N ARG A 127 18.74 -10.82 -3.89
CA ARG A 127 17.85 -11.94 -4.20
C ARG A 127 16.80 -11.47 -5.21
N SER A 128 16.40 -12.33 -6.15
CA SER A 128 15.25 -12.04 -7.01
C SER A 128 14.12 -13.03 -6.69
N LYS A 129 12.89 -12.52 -6.62
CA LYS A 129 11.71 -13.29 -6.24
C LYS A 129 10.55 -13.00 -7.21
N GLN A 130 9.90 -14.04 -7.69
CA GLN A 130 8.63 -13.90 -8.40
C GLN A 130 7.45 -14.01 -7.42
N CYS A 131 6.52 -13.06 -7.48
CA CYS A 131 5.31 -13.00 -6.68
C CYS A 131 4.07 -12.93 -7.58
N THR A 132 2.92 -13.39 -7.09
CA THR A 132 1.64 -13.24 -7.79
C THR A 132 1.01 -11.90 -7.45
N ALA A 133 0.37 -11.29 -8.45
CA ALA A 133 -0.36 -10.05 -8.32
C ALA A 133 -1.84 -10.30 -8.63
N HIS A 134 -2.72 -9.72 -7.82
CA HIS A 134 -4.17 -9.84 -7.98
C HIS A 134 -4.80 -8.45 -7.94
N GLU A 135 -5.51 -8.10 -9.00
CA GLU A 135 -6.21 -6.82 -9.05
C GLU A 135 -7.48 -6.85 -8.19
N VAL A 136 -7.77 -5.74 -7.51
CA VAL A 136 -8.94 -5.58 -6.64
C VAL A 136 -10.03 -4.83 -7.37
N ASP A 137 -11.21 -5.45 -7.46
CA ASP A 137 -12.46 -4.89 -7.98
C ASP A 137 -12.29 -4.18 -9.34
N TYR A 138 -11.68 -4.91 -10.29
CA TYR A 138 -11.47 -4.43 -11.67
C TYR A 138 -12.75 -3.82 -12.26
N GLN A 139 -13.90 -4.49 -12.06
CA GLN A 139 -15.17 -4.06 -12.63
C GLN A 139 -15.64 -2.70 -12.08
N LEU A 140 -15.50 -2.45 -10.78
CA LEU A 140 -15.85 -1.15 -10.20
C LEU A 140 -15.00 -0.02 -10.80
N PHE A 141 -13.68 -0.20 -10.88
CA PHE A 141 -12.79 0.85 -11.34
C PHE A 141 -12.89 1.06 -12.86
N ALA A 142 -13.01 -0.02 -13.64
CA ALA A 142 -13.21 0.07 -15.09
C ALA A 142 -14.57 0.71 -15.45
N SER A 143 -15.62 0.49 -14.65
CA SER A 143 -16.95 1.07 -14.91
C SER A 143 -17.10 2.50 -14.41
N ARG A 144 -16.12 3.05 -13.68
CA ARG A 144 -16.20 4.39 -13.07
C ARG A 144 -14.93 5.22 -13.34
N PRO A 145 -14.73 5.70 -14.58
CA PRO A 145 -13.69 6.66 -14.89
C PRO A 145 -13.77 7.86 -13.94
N GLY A 146 -12.62 8.28 -13.40
CA GLY A 146 -12.53 9.37 -12.41
C GLY A 146 -12.86 8.98 -10.96
N LEU A 147 -13.17 7.71 -10.66
CA LEU A 147 -13.14 7.23 -9.27
C LEU A 147 -11.68 7.16 -8.82
N ILE A 148 -11.33 7.96 -7.82
CA ILE A 148 -9.95 8.10 -7.34
C ILE A 148 -9.81 7.37 -6.01
N ILE A 149 -8.71 6.63 -5.86
CA ILE A 149 -8.31 6.03 -4.58
C ILE A 149 -7.68 7.12 -3.72
N GLN A 150 -8.27 7.37 -2.55
CA GLN A 150 -7.77 8.36 -1.60
C GLN A 150 -6.84 7.73 -0.57
N GLN A 151 -7.17 6.53 -0.11
CA GLN A 151 -6.38 5.83 0.91
C GLN A 151 -6.58 4.33 0.82
N VAL A 152 -5.50 3.58 1.11
CA VAL A 152 -5.51 2.13 1.26
C VAL A 152 -4.86 1.78 2.59
N SER A 153 -5.48 0.88 3.36
CA SER A 153 -4.96 0.45 4.66
C SER A 153 -5.38 -0.99 4.97
N TRP A 154 -4.54 -1.72 5.69
CA TRP A 154 -4.86 -3.07 6.16
C TRP A 154 -5.71 -3.02 7.43
N HIS A 155 -6.66 -3.96 7.56
CA HIS A 155 -7.45 -4.05 8.77
C HIS A 155 -6.58 -4.53 9.96
N PRO A 156 -6.54 -3.80 11.10
CA PRO A 156 -5.56 -4.04 12.17
C PRO A 156 -5.73 -5.39 12.89
N HIS A 157 -6.94 -5.94 12.86
CA HIS A 157 -7.26 -7.22 13.50
C HIS A 157 -7.55 -8.34 12.50
N SER A 158 -7.38 -8.09 11.20
CA SER A 158 -7.64 -9.10 10.18
C SER A 158 -6.63 -9.00 9.03
N PRO A 159 -5.64 -9.91 8.97
CA PRO A 159 -4.60 -9.87 7.94
C PRO A 159 -5.14 -10.18 6.53
N ALA A 160 -6.39 -10.66 6.45
CA ALA A 160 -7.07 -11.00 5.21
C ALA A 160 -8.01 -9.88 4.71
N HIS A 161 -8.01 -8.70 5.35
CA HIS A 161 -8.89 -7.60 4.94
C HIS A 161 -8.13 -6.32 4.60
N LEU A 162 -8.53 -5.72 3.49
CA LEU A 162 -8.04 -4.44 2.99
C LEU A 162 -9.17 -3.41 3.03
N VAL A 163 -8.88 -2.22 3.52
CA VAL A 163 -9.78 -1.07 3.52
C VAL A 163 -9.34 -0.09 2.45
N VAL A 164 -10.29 0.35 1.61
CA VAL A 164 -10.07 1.31 0.54
C VAL A 164 -11.06 2.46 0.68
N LEU A 165 -10.54 3.68 0.75
CA LEU A 165 -11.33 4.91 0.68
C LEU A 165 -11.22 5.51 -0.72
N THR A 166 -12.35 5.86 -1.32
CA THR A 166 -12.41 6.46 -2.66
C THR A 166 -13.10 7.82 -2.66
N SER A 167 -12.92 8.57 -3.75
CA SER A 167 -13.42 9.95 -3.94
C SER A 167 -14.95 10.09 -3.86
N ASP A 168 -15.71 9.02 -4.06
CA ASP A 168 -17.17 9.00 -3.88
C ASP A 168 -17.61 8.88 -2.40
N SER A 169 -16.70 9.14 -1.46
CA SER A 169 -16.93 9.07 0.00
C SER A 169 -17.41 7.71 0.45
N ARG A 170 -16.92 6.64 -0.20
CA ARG A 170 -17.21 5.27 0.19
C ARG A 170 -15.95 4.58 0.70
N LEU A 171 -16.10 3.96 1.86
CA LEU A 171 -15.09 3.10 2.45
C LEU A 171 -15.48 1.65 2.16
N ARG A 172 -14.63 0.93 1.44
CA ARG A 172 -14.85 -0.47 1.03
C ARG A 172 -13.91 -1.38 1.79
N LEU A 173 -14.46 -2.47 2.29
CA LEU A 173 -13.72 -3.54 2.93
C LEU A 173 -13.67 -4.73 1.97
N TYR A 174 -12.48 -5.12 1.55
CA TYR A 174 -12.23 -6.28 0.69
C TYR A 174 -11.65 -7.43 1.50
N ASN A 175 -12.04 -8.64 1.15
CA ASN A 175 -11.51 -9.87 1.71
C ASN A 175 -10.57 -10.51 0.69
N LEU A 176 -9.37 -10.92 1.08
CA LEU A 176 -8.41 -11.53 0.16
C LEU A 176 -8.87 -12.87 -0.43
N ALA A 177 -9.89 -13.52 0.17
CA ALA A 177 -10.51 -14.69 -0.43
C ALA A 177 -11.30 -14.38 -1.70
N ASP A 178 -11.83 -13.15 -1.82
CA ASP A 178 -12.56 -12.67 -2.99
C ASP A 178 -12.29 -11.16 -3.19
N LEU A 179 -11.37 -10.86 -4.10
CA LEU A 179 -11.01 -9.49 -4.46
C LEU A 179 -11.91 -8.89 -5.54
N THR A 180 -12.89 -9.63 -6.06
CA THR A 180 -13.73 -9.17 -7.17
C THR A 180 -14.81 -8.19 -6.73
N VAL A 181 -15.18 -8.22 -5.45
CA VAL A 181 -16.22 -7.37 -4.88
C VAL A 181 -15.90 -7.01 -3.43
N ALA A 182 -16.29 -5.82 -3.00
CA ALA A 182 -16.18 -5.44 -1.59
C ALA A 182 -17.13 -6.28 -0.73
N GLU A 183 -16.60 -6.90 0.34
CA GLU A 183 -17.40 -7.60 1.34
C GLU A 183 -18.38 -6.63 2.03
N GLN A 184 -17.92 -5.41 2.30
CA GLN A 184 -18.73 -4.36 2.91
C GLN A 184 -18.43 -3.00 2.28
N THR A 185 -19.46 -2.16 2.14
CA THR A 185 -19.34 -0.78 1.67
C THR A 185 -20.03 0.16 2.64
N PHE A 186 -19.30 1.14 3.16
CA PHE A 186 -19.79 2.17 4.07
C PHE A 186 -19.86 3.50 3.35
N HIS A 187 -21.01 4.17 3.45
CA HIS A 187 -21.20 5.52 2.94
C HIS A 187 -20.80 6.52 4.02
N LEU A 188 -19.70 7.23 3.80
CA LEU A 188 -19.24 8.26 4.72
C LEU A 188 -20.03 9.53 4.47
N GLN A 189 -20.95 9.83 5.38
CA GLN A 189 -21.53 11.15 5.49
C GLN A 189 -20.70 11.92 6.51
N LEU A 190 -19.97 12.94 6.06
CA LEU A 190 -19.51 13.97 6.96
C LEU A 190 -20.77 14.61 7.52
N GLY A 191 -21.15 14.18 8.73
CA GLY A 191 -22.23 14.84 9.45
C GLY A 191 -21.90 16.31 9.46
N ARG A 192 -22.74 17.14 8.82
CA ARG A 192 -22.79 18.54 9.20
C ARG A 192 -23.00 18.50 10.71
N SER A 193 -21.95 18.80 11.49
CA SER A 193 -22.13 19.27 12.85
C SER A 193 -23.04 20.47 12.73
N GLY A 194 -24.35 20.20 12.78
CA GLY A 194 -25.37 21.20 12.87
C GLY A 194 -25.01 22.02 14.08
N GLY A 195 -24.77 23.30 13.83
CA GLY A 195 -24.51 24.28 14.86
C GLY A 195 -25.51 24.14 15.99
N VAL A 196 -25.02 24.42 17.18
CA VAL A 196 -25.77 24.80 18.38
C VAL A 196 -27.22 25.12 18.00
N ALA A 197 -28.12 24.17 18.24
CA ALA A 197 -29.53 24.44 18.19
C ALA A 197 -29.77 25.54 19.22
N ALA A 198 -29.89 26.79 18.76
CA ALA A 198 -30.47 27.85 19.55
C ALA A 198 -31.91 27.42 19.82
N ALA A 199 -32.10 26.72 20.93
CA ALA A 199 -33.38 26.43 21.52
C ALA A 199 -34.06 27.79 21.77
N THR A 200 -34.82 28.24 20.78
CA THR A 200 -35.75 29.34 20.95
C THR A 200 -36.85 28.76 21.84
N ALA A 201 -36.73 29.01 23.13
CA ALA A 201 -37.76 28.74 24.12
C ALA A 201 -38.99 29.59 23.78
N GLY A 202 -39.84 29.08 22.90
CA GLY A 202 -41.19 29.58 22.68
C GLY A 202 -42.15 28.91 23.65
N TYR A 203 -42.28 29.49 24.84
CA TYR A 203 -43.44 29.25 25.69
C TYR A 203 -44.71 29.67 24.94
N GLY A 204 -45.67 28.75 24.80
CA GLY A 204 -46.94 29.03 24.15
C GLY A 204 -48.03 28.07 24.65
N LEU A 205 -48.56 28.39 25.82
CA LEU A 205 -49.77 27.80 26.40
C LEU A 205 -51.00 28.09 25.52
N SER A 206 -51.80 27.06 25.21
CA SER A 206 -53.27 27.17 25.15
C SER A 206 -53.85 25.75 25.28
N SER A 207 -54.20 25.33 26.50
CA SER A 207 -55.54 25.43 27.08
C SER A 207 -56.62 24.72 26.24
N ALA A 208 -57.18 23.70 26.87
CA ALA A 208 -58.34 22.94 26.45
C ALA A 208 -59.59 23.80 26.20
N MET A 209 -60.39 23.34 25.24
CA MET A 209 -61.83 23.04 25.41
C MET A 209 -62.25 22.02 24.37
#